data_AF-A0A246J0H1-F1
#
_entry.id   AF-A0A246J0H1-F1
#
_cell.length_a   1.000
_cell.length_b   1.000
_cell.length_c   1.000
_cell.angle_alpha   90.00
_cell.angle_beta   90.00
_cell.angle_gamma   90.00
#
_symmetry.space_group_name_H-M   'P 1'
#
loop_
_entity.id
_entity.type
_entity.pdbx_description
1 polymer ?
#
loop_
_entity_poly.entity_id
_entity_poly.type
_entity_poly.pdbx_seq_one_letter_code
_entity_poly.pdbx_strand_id
1 'polypeptide(L)' 'MLTVNTPEVLRHSLQASVDALYRRRACDIEESLIEDYVKLDWLEWHGGGLRLTTVGENICRQELARLRELAPASRD' A
#
# COMPACT_ATOMS: atom_id res chain seq x y z
N MET A 1 14.60 -9.80 -15.49
CA MET A 1 14.84 -10.05 -14.06
C MET A 1 13.56 -9.66 -13.34
N LEU A 2 12.86 -10.58 -12.71
CA LEU A 2 11.69 -10.24 -11.90
C LEU A 2 12.23 -9.55 -10.64
N THR A 3 12.09 -8.24 -10.54
CA THR A 3 12.39 -7.53 -9.29
C THR A 3 11.36 -8.01 -8.27
N VAL A 4 11.75 -8.94 -7.41
CA VAL A 4 10.90 -9.38 -6.32
C VAL A 4 10.78 -8.20 -5.37
N ASN A 5 9.62 -7.55 -5.36
CA ASN A 5 9.34 -6.54 -4.34
C ASN A 5 9.29 -7.25 -2.98
N THR A 6 10.18 -6.87 -2.08
CA THR A 6 10.09 -7.39 -0.71
C THR A 6 8.82 -6.84 -0.06
N PRO A 7 8.20 -7.57 0.88
CA PRO A 7 7.02 -7.08 1.59
C PRO A 7 7.26 -5.77 2.36
N GLU A 8 8.51 -5.37 2.56
CA GLU A 8 8.92 -4.12 3.17
C GLU A 8 8.78 -2.95 2.18
N VAL A 9 9.29 -3.15 0.95
CA VAL A 9 9.15 -2.20 -0.16
C VAL A 9 7.67 -2.01 -0.52
N LEU A 10 6.91 -3.11 -0.56
CA LEU A 10 5.46 -3.06 -0.82
C LEU A 10 4.73 -2.27 0.26
N ARG A 11 5.09 -2.43 1.55
CA ARG A 11 4.49 -1.66 2.66
C ARG A 11 4.72 -0.16 2.51
N HIS A 12 5.94 0.24 2.17
CA HIS A 12 6.28 1.65 1.97
C HIS A 12 5.53 2.26 0.77
N SER A 13 5.41 1.49 -0.32
CA SER A 13 4.74 1.95 -1.55
C SER A 13 3.20 1.89 -1.45
N LEU A 14 2.64 1.04 -0.58
CA LEU A 14 1.20 0.82 -0.46
C LEU A 14 0.44 2.12 -0.20
N GLN A 15 0.97 2.99 0.65
CA GLN A 15 0.28 4.23 1.03
C GLN A 15 0.12 5.19 -0.15
N ALA A 16 1.14 5.30 -1.01
CA ALA A 16 1.06 6.08 -2.25
C ALA A 16 0.09 5.44 -3.25
N SER A 17 0.11 4.11 -3.37
CA SER A 17 -0.83 3.37 -4.22
C SER A 17 -2.28 3.57 -3.76
N VAL A 18 -2.55 3.55 -2.45
CA VAL A 18 -3.88 3.79 -1.89
C VAL A 18 -4.35 5.21 -2.14
N ASP A 19 -3.50 6.24 -1.98
CA ASP A 19 -3.85 7.62 -2.34
C ASP A 19 -4.21 7.74 -3.83
N ALA A 20 -3.45 7.07 -4.72
CA ALA A 20 -3.76 7.02 -6.14
C ALA A 20 -5.12 6.36 -6.41
N LEU A 21 -5.46 5.25 -5.73
CA LEU A 21 -6.79 4.63 -5.83
C LEU A 21 -7.91 5.59 -5.39
N TYR A 22 -7.75 6.27 -4.25
CA TYR A 22 -8.71 7.26 -3.77
C TYR A 22 -8.94 8.42 -4.75
N ARG A 23 -7.88 8.83 -5.46
CA ARG A 23 -7.96 9.87 -6.50
C ARG A 23 -8.45 9.36 -7.86
N ARG A 24 -8.87 8.09 -7.96
CA ARG A 24 -9.24 7.42 -9.22
C ARG A 24 -8.10 7.40 -10.25
N ARG A 25 -6.86 7.37 -9.76
CA ARG A 25 -5.61 7.33 -10.53
C ARG A 25 -4.93 5.98 -10.41
N ALA A 26 -5.69 4.89 -10.51
CA ALA A 26 -5.13 3.55 -10.50
C ALA A 26 -4.09 3.33 -11.61
N CYS A 27 -4.20 4.08 -12.71
CA CYS A 27 -3.24 4.09 -13.82
C CYS A 27 -1.84 4.63 -13.45
N ASP A 28 -1.68 5.35 -12.34
CA ASP A 28 -0.37 5.80 -11.85
C ASP A 28 0.36 4.72 -11.03
N ILE A 29 -0.32 3.62 -10.71
CA ILE A 29 0.27 2.50 -9.97
C ILE A 29 0.88 1.53 -10.97
N GLU A 30 2.12 1.12 -10.74
CA GLU A 30 2.76 0.11 -11.58
C GLU A 30 1.97 -1.21 -11.54
N GLU A 31 1.78 -1.83 -12.70
CA GLU A 31 1.01 -3.08 -12.81
C GLU A 31 1.60 -4.19 -11.93
N SER A 32 2.94 -4.29 -11.85
CA SER A 32 3.63 -5.26 -10.99
C SER A 32 3.26 -5.10 -9.51
N LEU A 33 3.12 -3.84 -9.04
CA LEU A 33 2.71 -3.54 -7.67
C LEU A 33 1.26 -3.95 -7.44
N ILE A 34 0.37 -3.70 -8.41
CA ILE A 34 -1.02 -4.13 -8.32
C ILE A 34 -1.09 -5.66 -8.20
N GLU A 35 -0.33 -6.38 -9.04
CA GLU A 35 -0.28 -7.85 -8.98
C GLU A 35 0.25 -8.34 -7.63
N ASP A 36 1.31 -7.74 -7.10
CA ASP A 36 1.88 -8.09 -5.80
C ASP A 36 0.90 -7.80 -4.66
N TYR A 37 0.21 -6.65 -4.68
CA TYR A 37 -0.79 -6.31 -3.67
C TYR A 37 -2.00 -7.25 -3.69
N VAL A 38 -2.45 -7.66 -4.89
CA VAL A 38 -3.54 -8.63 -5.03
C VAL A 38 -3.10 -10.02 -4.55
N LYS A 39 -1.88 -10.45 -4.87
CA LYS A 39 -1.33 -11.72 -4.36
C LYS A 39 -1.20 -11.75 -2.84
N LEU A 40 -0.96 -10.60 -2.22
CA LEU A 40 -0.84 -10.45 -0.77
C LEU A 40 -2.18 -10.19 -0.05
N ASP A 41 -3.30 -10.19 -0.78
CA ASP A 41 -4.64 -9.86 -0.26
C ASP A 41 -4.75 -8.42 0.27
N TRP A 42 -3.88 -7.50 -0.14
CA TRP A 42 -3.93 -6.10 0.30
C TRP A 42 -4.88 -5.27 -0.54
N LEU A 43 -4.99 -5.60 -1.83
CA LEU A 43 -5.97 -5.06 -2.75
C LEU A 43 -6.78 -6.20 -3.36
N GLU A 44 -8.02 -5.89 -3.76
CA GLU A 44 -8.88 -6.82 -4.47
C GLU A 44 -9.51 -6.15 -5.70
N TRP A 45 -9.83 -6.97 -6.70
CA TRP A 45 -10.64 -6.55 -7.84
C TRP A 45 -12.12 -6.63 -7.47
N HIS A 46 -12.81 -5.49 -7.53
CA HIS A 46 -14.23 -5.39 -7.22
C HIS A 46 -14.96 -4.62 -8.33
N GLY A 47 -15.75 -5.35 -9.14
CA GLY A 47 -16.59 -4.75 -10.18
C GLY A 47 -15.84 -3.95 -11.25
N GLY A 48 -14.60 -4.35 -11.57
CA GLY A 48 -13.74 -3.67 -12.55
C GLY A 48 -12.88 -2.53 -11.99
N GLY A 49 -12.96 -2.26 -10.68
CA GLY A 49 -12.05 -1.36 -9.97
C GLY A 49 -11.18 -2.09 -8.96
N LEU A 50 -10.09 -1.46 -8.54
CA LEU A 50 -9.30 -1.90 -7.40
C LEU A 50 -9.87 -1.31 -6.10
N ARG A 51 -9.96 -2.15 -5.08
CA ARG A 51 -10.42 -1.76 -3.75
C ARG A 51 -9.40 -2.21 -2.70
N LEU A 52 -9.25 -1.39 -1.66
CA LEU A 52 -8.46 -1.75 -0.48
C LEU A 52 -9.22 -2.79 0.37
N THR A 53 -8.55 -3.88 0.72
CA THR A 53 -9.11 -4.90 1.62
C THR A 53 -8.93 -4.51 3.09
N THR A 54 -9.53 -5.28 4.00
CA THR A 54 -9.27 -5.14 5.44
C THR A 54 -7.81 -5.41 5.80
N VAL A 55 -7.14 -6.35 5.11
CA VAL A 55 -5.72 -6.65 5.35
C VAL A 55 -4.86 -5.46 4.92
N GLY A 56 -5.09 -4.92 3.73
CA GLY A 56 -4.37 -3.74 3.24
C GLY A 56 -4.57 -2.51 4.13
N GLU A 57 -5.79 -2.28 4.62
CA GLU A 57 -6.07 -1.20 5.56
C GLU A 57 -5.28 -1.35 6.87
N ASN A 58 -5.24 -2.56 7.43
CA ASN A 58 -4.48 -2.83 8.65
C ASN A 58 -2.98 -2.60 8.45
N ILE A 59 -2.44 -2.97 7.28
CA ILE A 59 -1.04 -2.76 6.95
C ILE A 59 -0.72 -1.27 6.83
N CYS A 60 -1.54 -0.47 6.14
CA CYS A 60 -1.40 0.99 6.11
C CYS A 60 -1.42 1.60 7.52
N ARG A 61 -2.32 1.12 8.38
CA ARG A 61 -2.43 1.60 9.76
C ARG A 61 -1.18 1.28 10.58
N GLN A 62 -0.65 0.06 10.44
CA GLN A 62 0.58 -0.36 11.11
C GLN A 62 1.79 0.45 10.64
N GLU A 63 1.91 0.70 9.33
CA GLU A 63 3.02 1.48 8.79
C GLU A 63 2.96 2.94 9.25
N LEU A 64 1.75 3.54 9.26
CA LEU A 64 1.57 4.89 9.79
C LEU A 64 1.89 4.96 11.30
N ALA A 65 1.51 3.96 12.09
CA ALA A 65 1.87 3.88 13.50
C ALA A 65 3.39 3.81 13.68
N ARG A 66 4.05 2.92 12.94
CA ARG A 66 5.51 2.78 12.93
C ARG A 66 6.22 4.09 12.58
N LEU A 67 5.78 4.79 11.55
CA LEU A 67 6.36 6.08 11.15
C LEU A 67 6.22 7.15 12.24
N ARG A 68 5.12 7.13 13.00
CA ARG A 68 4.89 8.05 14.14
C ARG A 68 5.79 7.71 15.33
N GLU A 69 6.09 6.44 15.55
CA GLU A 69 7.02 6.00 16.60
C GLU A 69 8.48 6.33 16.26
N LEU A 70 8.83 6.32 14.96
CA LEU A 70 10.15 6.69 14.47
C LEU A 70 10.37 8.20 14.37
N ALA A 71 9.29 8.99 14.31
CA ALA A 71 9.39 10.44 14.43
C ALA A 71 9.84 10.77 15.86
N PRO A 72 11.01 11.42 16.06
CA PRO A 72 11.42 11.80 17.40
C PRO A 72 10.34 12.71 17.97
N ALA A 73 9.74 12.29 19.08
CA ALA A 73 8.87 13.15 19.86
C ALA A 73 9.64 14.47 20.03
N SER A 74 9.15 15.54 19.42
CA SER A 74 9.61 16.89 19.72
C SER A 74 9.41 17.03 21.22
N ARG A 75 10.51 16.84 21.94
CA ARG A 75 10.60 16.96 23.38
C ARG A 75 10.47 18.45 23.63
N ASP A 76 9.24 18.86 23.89
CA ASP A 76 8.92 20.12 24.56
C ASP A 76 9.72 20.22 25.87
#